data_AF-A0A822LDR8-F1
#
_entry.id   AF-A0A822LDR8-F1
#
_cell.length_a   1.000
_cell.length_b   1.000
_cell.length_c   1.000
_cell.angle_alpha   90.00
_cell.angle_beta   90.00
_cell.angle_gamma   90.00
#
_symmetry.space_group_name_H-M   'P 1'
#
loop_
_entity.id
_entity.type
_entity.pdbx_description
1 polymer ?
#
loop_
_entity_poly.entity_id
_entity_poly.type
_entity_poly.pdbx_seq_one_letter_code
_entity_poly.pdbx_strand_id
1 'polypeptide(L)'
;MTQQPQYNAYLRQIYPKAAAHTAPTHHPLLTNQSLVIGREPNCQIVLNSTNYPGVSNRHLEIRPVMPSGSPPSWQICDLGSSNGTYINNQRLQGCRTLQLGDRISLGQQGVEFVFECQVSNPGLPGRPLNIQPGDSLHLSQMLPIIATRQDLFKKAYLIPGVLTVLLVVGLFAAIGNPDLFNALLAVYLIGAGYYFVYQLGGKQKPWWLLIGSAITTVLLLLSPIWSLFILVFRQILPGEIPTEGTEIGFLSSFIHYFFGAGMAEELLKAIPVFLALGIGRMLRTPWRERVGVWEPLDGILLATASAAGFTLLETLGQYVPGAIQQVATQAGEGAGELIGIQLLIPRIIGSVAGHMAYSGYFGYFIGLSVLKPSRRWSILAIGYLTASALHALWNASGAISNLVTAFAGILAYTFLMAAILKARQLSPIRSQNWATQYYNPPILPQAPFSLRIQQKTIPLTVGTRLQAGEIPGLVAQSANGIVAEVNANPKDPSILGLQNCSNQFWIATLPIGQQKQIDPGRSIKLAVGTKINFGSVEGEVRS
;
A
#
# COMPACT_ATOMS: atom_id res chain seq x y z
N MET A 1 24.58 27.58 17.92
CA MET A 1 24.75 26.65 19.06
C MET A 1 24.46 25.25 18.58
N THR A 2 25.50 24.46 18.32
CA THR A 2 25.40 23.05 17.93
C THR A 2 24.81 22.25 19.09
N GLN A 3 23.58 21.75 18.92
CA GLN A 3 22.93 20.88 19.91
C GLN A 3 23.71 19.57 19.99
N GLN A 4 24.27 19.28 21.16
CA GLN A 4 24.93 18.01 21.42
C GLN A 4 23.88 16.89 21.55
N PRO A 5 24.14 15.68 21.01
CA PRO A 5 23.22 14.56 21.13
C PRO A 5 22.95 14.22 22.61
N GLN A 6 21.67 14.08 22.97
CA GLN A 6 21.27 13.71 24.32
C GLN A 6 21.23 12.18 24.45
N TYR A 7 22.12 11.63 25.28
CA TYR A 7 22.21 10.20 25.57
C TYR A 7 21.35 9.87 26.78
N ASN A 8 20.32 9.04 26.58
CA ASN A 8 19.44 8.55 27.64
C ASN A 8 19.77 7.08 27.92
N ALA A 9 20.60 6.82 28.93
CA ALA A 9 20.94 5.47 29.38
C ALA A 9 20.05 5.01 30.53
N TYR A 10 19.69 3.72 30.53
CA TYR A 10 18.88 3.12 31.59
C TYR A 10 19.19 1.63 31.78
N LEU A 11 18.97 1.14 33.00
CA LEU A 11 18.94 -0.27 33.32
C LEU A 11 17.50 -0.77 33.34
N ARG A 12 17.22 -1.82 32.57
CA ARG A 12 15.94 -2.51 32.63
C ARG A 12 16.05 -3.77 33.47
N GLN A 13 15.31 -3.85 34.57
CA GLN A 13 15.27 -5.04 35.41
C GLN A 13 14.50 -6.18 34.72
N ILE A 14 15.05 -7.39 34.74
CA ILE A 14 14.40 -8.61 34.26
C ILE A 14 13.90 -9.41 35.46
N TYR A 15 12.60 -9.66 35.51
CA TYR A 15 11.98 -10.52 36.51
C TYR A 15 11.98 -11.99 36.04
N PRO A 16 12.41 -12.95 36.88
CA PRO A 16 12.19 -14.36 36.61
C PRO A 16 10.69 -14.67 36.55
N LYS A 17 10.31 -15.65 35.73
CA LYS A 17 8.92 -16.12 35.48
C LYS A 17 8.15 -16.42 36.78
N ALA A 18 7.51 -15.42 37.37
CA ALA A 18 6.40 -15.55 38.34
C ALA A 18 5.61 -14.24 38.53
N ALA A 19 6.18 -13.06 38.24
CA ALA A 19 5.46 -11.78 38.34
C ALA A 19 4.99 -11.30 36.95
N ALA A 20 4.03 -11.99 36.35
CA ALA A 20 3.53 -11.71 35.00
C ALA A 20 2.59 -10.48 34.89
N HIS A 21 2.51 -9.63 35.93
CA HIS A 21 1.66 -8.44 35.95
C HIS A 21 2.36 -7.13 36.31
N THR A 22 3.70 -7.11 36.39
CA THR A 22 4.44 -5.88 36.66
C THR A 22 5.10 -5.38 35.39
N ALA A 23 4.82 -4.12 35.00
CA ALA A 23 5.51 -3.48 33.89
C ALA A 23 7.04 -3.50 34.13
N PRO A 24 7.87 -3.64 33.09
CA PRO A 24 9.32 -3.62 33.26
C PRO A 24 9.77 -2.31 33.90
N THR A 25 10.53 -2.38 34.98
CA THR A 25 11.05 -1.21 35.70
C THR A 25 12.33 -0.74 35.02
N HIS A 26 12.34 0.52 34.57
CA HIS A 26 13.50 1.18 33.98
C HIS A 26 14.12 2.13 35.00
N HIS A 27 15.44 2.02 35.21
CA HIS A 27 16.19 2.88 36.13
C HIS A 27 17.16 3.76 35.33
N PRO A 28 16.98 5.09 35.31
CA PRO A 28 17.83 5.98 34.52
C PRO A 28 19.24 6.05 35.09
N LEU A 29 20.23 6.03 34.20
CA LEU A 29 21.64 6.27 34.52
C LEU A 29 21.99 7.70 34.14
N LEU A 30 22.16 8.55 35.15
CA LEU A 30 22.51 9.95 34.92
C LEU A 30 24.00 10.10 34.58
N THR A 31 24.34 11.19 33.90
CA THR A 31 25.71 11.50 33.48
C THR A 31 26.53 12.23 34.56
N ASN A 32 25.90 12.61 35.68
CA ASN A 32 26.49 13.43 36.74
C ASN A 32 26.49 12.78 38.14
N GLN A 33 25.98 11.56 38.29
CA GLN A 33 25.97 10.84 39.57
C GLN A 33 26.17 9.34 39.35
N SER A 34 26.76 8.66 40.34
CA SER A 34 26.83 7.20 40.34
C SER A 34 25.51 6.59 40.83
N LEU A 35 25.22 5.40 40.33
CA LEU A 35 24.07 4.58 40.69
C LEU A 35 24.59 3.33 41.43
N VAL A 36 24.24 3.20 42.70
CA VAL A 36 24.55 2.02 43.52
C VAL A 36 23.34 1.11 43.58
N ILE A 37 23.57 -0.18 43.33
CA ILE A 37 22.56 -1.24 43.46
C ILE A 37 22.93 -2.09 44.67
N GLY A 38 21.96 -2.33 45.55
CA GLY A 38 22.19 -3.09 46.76
C GLY A 38 20.94 -3.20 47.62
N ARG A 39 21.11 -3.72 48.83
CA ARG A 39 20.03 -3.92 49.80
C ARG A 39 19.87 -2.75 50.78
N GLU A 40 20.89 -1.91 50.95
CA GLU A 40 20.80 -0.78 51.85
C GLU A 40 19.78 0.27 51.34
N PRO A 41 19.02 0.93 52.23
CA PRO A 41 18.04 1.96 51.83
C PRO A 41 18.63 3.17 51.12
N ASN A 42 19.94 3.41 51.27
CA ASN A 42 20.68 4.50 50.64
C ASN A 42 21.08 4.21 49.17
N CYS A 43 20.84 2.98 48.67
CA CYS A 43 21.11 2.61 47.28
C CYS A 43 20.04 3.22 46.36
N GLN A 44 20.43 3.66 45.17
CA GLN A 44 19.48 4.21 44.20
C GLN A 44 18.55 3.14 43.62
N ILE A 45 19.02 1.88 43.55
CA ILE A 45 18.16 0.72 43.33
C ILE A 45 18.26 -0.18 44.56
N VAL A 46 17.21 -0.15 45.37
CA VAL A 46 17.09 -0.96 46.60
C VAL A 46 16.43 -2.29 46.28
N LEU A 47 17.15 -3.38 46.52
CA LEU A 47 16.66 -4.76 46.36
C LEU A 47 16.45 -5.38 47.73
N ASN A 48 15.19 -5.59 48.10
CA ASN A 48 14.84 -6.08 49.44
C ASN A 48 15.35 -7.52 49.68
N SER A 49 15.95 -7.79 50.84
CA SER A 49 16.42 -9.12 51.27
C SER A 49 15.37 -10.21 51.17
N THR A 50 14.10 -9.87 51.41
CA THR A 50 13.01 -10.87 51.38
C THR A 50 12.86 -11.48 49.99
N ASN A 51 13.11 -10.70 48.94
CA ASN A 51 12.95 -11.13 47.55
C ASN A 51 14.29 -11.49 46.89
N TYR A 52 15.40 -10.90 47.36
CA TYR A 52 16.72 -11.06 46.79
C TYR A 52 17.78 -11.33 47.87
N PRO A 53 17.72 -12.48 48.56
CA PRO A 53 18.62 -12.79 49.67
C PRO A 53 20.10 -12.88 49.24
N GLY A 54 20.37 -13.13 47.95
CA GLY A 54 21.73 -13.19 47.40
C GLY A 54 22.39 -11.84 47.09
N VAL A 55 21.72 -10.70 47.35
CA VAL A 55 22.25 -9.37 47.03
C VAL A 55 22.88 -8.72 48.27
N SER A 56 24.18 -8.43 48.20
CA SER A 56 24.90 -7.66 49.21
C SER A 56 24.35 -6.24 49.43
N ASN A 57 24.60 -5.70 50.62
CA ASN A 57 24.18 -4.36 51.06
C ASN A 57 24.49 -3.24 50.06
N ARG A 58 25.71 -3.20 49.56
CA ARG A 58 26.13 -2.44 48.38
C ARG A 58 26.79 -3.42 47.42
N HIS A 59 26.09 -3.84 46.38
CA HIS A 59 26.52 -4.96 45.55
C HIS A 59 27.43 -4.50 44.42
N LEU A 60 26.99 -3.48 43.70
CA LEU A 60 27.73 -2.90 42.59
C LEU A 60 27.42 -1.41 42.45
N GLU A 61 28.31 -0.71 41.78
CA GLU A 61 28.17 0.69 41.42
C GLU A 61 28.36 0.89 39.92
N ILE A 62 27.53 1.74 39.32
CA ILE A 62 27.69 2.21 37.95
C ILE A 62 27.97 3.70 37.98
N ARG A 63 29.10 4.12 37.43
CA ARG A 63 29.51 5.53 37.39
C ARG A 63 29.67 6.03 35.96
N PRO A 64 29.30 7.29 35.68
CA PRO A 64 29.59 7.90 34.39
C PRO A 64 31.09 8.17 34.25
N VAL A 65 31.63 7.90 33.07
CA VAL A 65 32.98 8.24 32.64
C VAL A 65 32.83 9.14 31.42
N MET A 66 33.39 10.35 31.52
CA MET A 66 33.35 11.39 30.48
C MET A 66 34.76 11.53 29.89
N PRO A 67 35.09 10.83 28.79
CA PRO A 67 36.36 11.06 28.11
C PRO A 67 36.28 12.37 27.33
N SER A 68 37.31 13.22 27.42
CA SER A 68 37.37 14.47 26.66
C SER A 68 37.21 14.19 25.16
N GLY A 69 36.11 14.68 24.58
CA GLY A 69 35.82 14.54 23.14
C GLY A 69 35.08 13.25 22.72
N SER A 70 34.60 12.42 23.66
CA SER A 70 33.82 11.21 23.38
C SER A 70 32.42 11.25 24.03
N PRO A 71 31.45 10.45 23.55
CA PRO A 71 30.14 10.33 24.19
C PRO A 71 30.26 9.82 25.64
N PRO A 72 29.28 10.16 26.52
CA PRO A 72 29.24 9.64 27.89
C PRO A 72 29.25 8.10 27.87
N SER A 73 30.08 7.51 28.72
CA SER A 73 30.16 6.06 28.91
C SER A 73 29.87 5.72 30.37
N TRP A 74 29.42 4.50 30.65
CA TRP A 74 29.13 4.06 32.01
C TRP A 74 30.03 2.88 32.35
N GLN A 75 30.68 2.97 33.51
CA GLN A 75 31.55 1.92 34.03
C GLN A 75 30.89 1.27 35.23
N ILE A 76 30.82 -0.06 35.21
CA ILE A 76 30.30 -0.87 36.31
C ILE A 76 31.46 -1.46 37.11
N CYS A 77 31.33 -1.43 38.44
CA CYS A 77 32.29 -1.97 39.40
C CYS A 77 31.56 -2.83 40.42
N ASP A 78 32.07 -4.04 40.68
CA ASP A 78 31.62 -4.84 41.82
C ASP A 78 32.22 -4.26 43.12
N LEU A 79 31.40 -4.08 44.16
CA LEU A 79 31.82 -3.48 45.44
C LEU A 79 32.25 -4.53 46.48
N GLY A 80 32.77 -5.68 46.02
CA GLY A 80 33.15 -6.79 46.90
C GLY A 80 31.95 -7.65 47.29
N SER A 81 31.02 -7.87 46.35
CA SER A 81 29.79 -8.61 46.62
C SER A 81 30.07 -10.08 46.92
N SER A 82 29.31 -10.65 47.85
CA SER A 82 29.51 -12.04 48.32
C SER A 82 29.25 -13.07 47.22
N ASN A 83 28.27 -12.80 46.35
CA ASN A 83 27.89 -13.69 45.26
C ASN A 83 28.44 -13.27 43.89
N GLY A 84 29.15 -12.14 43.81
CA GLY A 84 29.76 -11.61 42.60
C GLY A 84 28.76 -10.99 41.61
N THR A 85 29.20 -9.94 40.92
CA THR A 85 28.52 -9.41 39.73
C THR A 85 28.96 -10.16 38.47
N TYR A 86 28.04 -10.45 37.56
CA TYR A 86 28.31 -11.11 36.28
C TYR A 86 27.82 -10.24 35.11
N ILE A 87 28.59 -10.18 34.04
CA ILE A 87 28.19 -9.52 32.79
C ILE A 87 28.21 -10.57 31.68
N ASN A 88 27.08 -10.78 31.01
CA ASN A 88 26.89 -11.81 29.97
C ASN A 88 27.43 -13.18 30.43
N ASN A 89 27.04 -13.59 31.64
CA ASN A 89 27.42 -14.84 32.32
C ASN A 89 28.91 -14.98 32.68
N GLN A 90 29.72 -13.94 32.54
CA GLN A 90 31.13 -13.92 32.99
C GLN A 90 31.26 -13.08 34.26
N ARG A 91 31.96 -13.61 35.27
CA ARG A 91 32.16 -12.88 36.54
C ARG A 91 32.99 -11.63 36.30
N LEU A 92 32.49 -10.48 36.76
CA LEU A 92 33.17 -9.20 36.65
C LEU A 92 34.44 -9.22 37.52
N GLN A 93 35.58 -8.88 36.92
CA GLN A 93 36.83 -8.66 37.62
C GLN A 93 37.18 -7.17 37.52
N GLY A 94 37.21 -6.48 38.67
CA GLY A 94 37.43 -5.03 38.72
C GLY A 94 36.27 -4.23 38.10
N CYS A 95 36.60 -3.11 37.46
CA CYS A 95 35.62 -2.23 36.82
C CYS A 95 35.65 -2.39 35.29
N ARG A 96 34.50 -2.46 34.64
CA ARG A 96 34.36 -2.61 33.18
C ARG A 96 33.42 -1.57 32.60
N THR A 97 33.72 -1.07 31.40
CA THR A 97 32.80 -0.20 30.65
C THR A 97 31.65 -1.01 30.06
N LEU A 98 30.42 -0.59 30.35
CA LEU A 98 29.19 -1.22 29.87
C LEU A 98 29.02 -0.98 28.36
N GLN A 99 28.62 -2.04 27.66
CA GLN A 99 28.25 -2.02 26.25
C GLN A 99 26.75 -2.21 26.09
N LEU A 100 26.19 -1.62 25.04
CA LEU A 100 24.75 -1.73 24.75
C LEU A 100 24.30 -3.19 24.70
N GLY A 101 23.26 -3.53 25.47
CA GLY A 101 22.71 -4.87 25.55
C GLY A 101 23.38 -5.79 26.58
N ASP A 102 24.41 -5.31 27.31
CA ASP A 102 25.04 -6.08 28.37
C ASP A 102 24.02 -6.51 29.42
N ARG A 103 24.02 -7.81 29.73
CA ARG A 103 23.21 -8.41 30.79
C ARG A 103 24.02 -8.48 32.07
N ILE A 104 23.58 -7.75 33.08
CA ILE A 104 24.20 -7.67 34.40
C ILE A 104 23.40 -8.56 35.35
N SER A 105 24.04 -9.56 35.95
CA SER A 105 23.43 -10.43 36.96
C SER A 105 24.13 -10.27 38.31
N LEU A 106 23.37 -10.16 39.38
CA LEU A 106 23.87 -10.06 40.76
C LEU A 106 23.87 -11.45 41.39
N GLY A 107 24.94 -12.23 41.19
CA GLY A 107 25.02 -13.66 41.46
C GLY A 107 24.66 -14.53 40.24
N GLN A 108 25.03 -15.83 40.25
CA GLN A 108 24.81 -16.73 39.10
C GLN A 108 23.34 -17.06 38.80
N GLN A 109 22.45 -16.88 39.78
CA GLN A 109 21.00 -17.10 39.65
C GLN A 109 20.21 -15.93 40.27
N GLY A 110 20.82 -14.75 40.33
CA GLY A 110 20.25 -13.59 40.98
C GLY A 110 19.39 -12.73 40.06
N VAL A 111 19.15 -11.49 40.50
CA VAL A 111 18.42 -10.51 39.69
C VAL A 111 19.26 -10.10 38.48
N GLU A 112 18.60 -9.97 37.33
CA GLU A 112 19.21 -9.55 36.08
C GLU A 112 18.75 -8.14 35.69
N PHE A 113 19.66 -7.37 35.09
CA PHE A 113 19.41 -6.09 34.45
C PHE A 113 19.99 -6.09 33.03
N VAL A 114 19.40 -5.33 32.11
CA VAL A 114 19.98 -5.06 30.78
C VAL A 114 20.34 -3.59 30.68
N PHE A 115 21.55 -3.31 30.23
CA PHE A 115 21.97 -1.95 29.90
C PHE A 115 21.48 -1.54 28.52
N GLU A 116 20.74 -0.44 28.44
CA GLU A 116 20.22 0.13 27.21
C GLU A 116 20.54 1.63 27.16
N CYS A 117 20.83 2.15 25.97
CA CYS A 117 21.12 3.57 25.75
C CYS A 117 20.45 4.03 24.46
N GLN A 118 19.61 5.06 24.57
CA GLN A 118 18.94 5.69 23.44
C GLN A 118 19.60 7.03 23.12
N VAL A 119 19.97 7.21 21.86
CA VAL A 119 20.41 8.51 21.34
C VAL A 119 19.19 9.24 20.81
N SER A 120 18.73 10.24 21.55
CA SER A 120 17.64 11.10 21.08
C SER A 120 18.22 12.12 20.10
N ASN A 121 18.14 11.84 18.81
CA ASN A 121 18.33 12.87 17.78
C ASN A 121 17.08 13.76 17.76
N PRO A 122 17.19 15.09 17.96
CA PRO A 122 16.06 15.99 17.89
C PRO A 122 15.67 16.18 16.42
N GLY A 123 14.92 15.22 15.86
CA GLY A 123 14.54 15.30 14.45
C GLY A 123 13.90 14.05 13.88
N LEU A 124 12.91 13.47 14.55
CA LEU A 124 11.82 12.69 13.93
C LEU A 124 10.78 12.31 15.01
N PRO A 125 9.51 12.75 14.91
CA PRO A 125 8.47 12.38 15.85
C PRO A 125 7.84 11.04 15.45
N GLY A 126 7.81 10.09 16.38
CA GLY A 126 7.02 8.87 16.28
C GLY A 126 6.57 8.40 17.65
N ARG A 127 5.29 8.63 17.98
CA ARG A 127 4.50 7.93 19.01
C ARG A 127 3.01 8.31 18.84
N PRO A 128 2.00 7.64 19.45
CA PRO A 128 2.08 6.56 20.46
C PRO A 128 0.96 5.48 20.40
N LEU A 129 0.99 4.55 21.36
CA LEU A 129 -0.21 4.25 22.18
C LEU A 129 0.24 3.85 23.59
N ASN A 130 0.11 4.79 24.53
CA ASN A 130 0.09 4.57 25.97
C ASN A 130 -1.28 5.06 26.44
N ILE A 131 -2.12 4.17 26.95
CA ILE A 131 -3.40 4.54 27.56
C ILE A 131 -3.11 4.75 29.05
N GLN A 132 -3.21 6.00 29.52
CA GLN A 132 -3.38 6.29 30.94
C GLN A 132 -4.71 7.04 31.11
N PRO A 133 -5.56 6.63 32.08
CA PRO A 133 -6.75 7.38 32.43
C PRO A 133 -6.35 8.58 33.29
N GLY A 134 -6.66 9.77 32.79
CA GLY A 134 -6.40 11.04 33.49
C GLY A 134 -7.01 12.18 32.70
N ASP A 135 -8.21 12.60 33.12
CA ASP A 135 -8.99 13.70 32.56
C ASP A 135 -8.21 15.00 32.49
N SER A 136 -7.91 15.44 31.27
CA SER A 136 -7.96 16.85 30.88
C SER A 136 -8.05 16.94 29.35
N LEU A 137 -9.21 17.37 28.87
CA LEU A 137 -9.46 17.58 27.43
C LEU A 137 -8.54 18.70 26.94
N HIS A 138 -7.55 18.36 26.12
CA HIS A 138 -6.72 19.36 25.45
C HIS A 138 -7.56 20.08 24.38
N LEU A 139 -7.36 21.39 24.18
CA LEU A 139 -8.12 22.21 23.21
C LEU A 139 -8.11 21.63 21.77
N SER A 140 -7.09 20.85 21.40
CA SER A 140 -7.00 20.12 20.13
C SER A 140 -7.92 18.88 20.04
N GLN A 141 -8.33 18.30 21.18
CA GLN A 141 -9.36 17.27 21.28
C GLN A 141 -10.77 17.87 21.30
N MET A 142 -10.92 19.12 21.79
CA MET A 142 -12.17 19.87 21.75
C MET A 142 -12.43 20.52 20.38
N LEU A 143 -11.36 20.88 19.65
CA LEU A 143 -11.39 21.44 18.31
C LEU A 143 -10.46 20.64 17.39
N PRO A 144 -10.94 19.51 16.80
CA PRO A 144 -10.12 18.59 15.99
C PRO A 144 -9.50 19.22 14.73
N ILE A 145 -9.84 20.48 14.42
CA ILE A 145 -9.35 21.24 13.27
C ILE A 145 -7.90 21.74 13.49
N ILE A 146 -7.43 21.85 14.74
CA ILE A 146 -6.11 22.40 15.07
C ILE A 146 -5.01 21.32 15.04
N ALA A 147 -5.40 20.03 15.02
CA ALA A 147 -4.47 18.93 14.92
C ALA A 147 -3.98 18.74 13.47
N THR A 148 -2.78 19.27 13.22
CA THR A 148 -1.81 18.75 12.24
C THR A 148 -2.08 19.11 10.77
N ARG A 149 -1.77 20.37 10.40
CA ARG A 149 -1.61 20.80 8.99
C ARG A 149 -0.80 19.80 8.14
N GLN A 150 0.19 19.11 8.73
CA GLN A 150 1.06 18.18 8.02
C GLN A 150 0.47 16.77 7.80
N ASP A 151 -0.47 16.31 8.64
CA ASP A 151 -1.13 15.00 8.44
C ASP A 151 -2.34 15.09 7.51
N LEU A 152 -2.96 16.27 7.44
CA LEU A 152 -4.05 16.58 6.51
C LEU A 152 -3.62 16.37 5.04
N PHE A 153 -2.46 16.89 4.64
CA PHE A 153 -1.94 16.70 3.27
C PHE A 153 -1.42 15.29 2.98
N LYS A 154 -1.18 14.45 4.01
CA LYS A 154 -0.74 13.06 3.84
C LYS A 154 -1.90 12.06 3.67
N LYS A 155 -3.13 12.45 3.99
CA LYS A 155 -4.30 11.58 3.82
C LYS A 155 -4.82 11.67 2.37
N ALA A 156 -4.84 10.53 1.69
CA ALA A 156 -5.16 10.39 0.26
C ALA A 156 -6.51 10.98 -0.18
N TYR A 157 -7.42 11.27 0.75
CA TYR A 157 -8.78 11.72 0.45
C TYR A 157 -9.07 13.20 0.77
N LEU A 158 -8.14 13.93 1.41
CA LEU A 158 -8.41 15.32 1.78
C LEU A 158 -8.54 16.22 0.55
N ILE A 159 -7.61 16.09 -0.40
CA ILE A 159 -7.60 16.92 -1.61
C ILE A 159 -8.86 16.64 -2.46
N PRO A 160 -9.23 15.38 -2.78
CA PRO A 160 -10.52 15.10 -3.41
C PRO A 160 -11.70 15.66 -2.63
N GLY A 161 -11.71 15.54 -1.29
CA GLY A 161 -12.80 16.06 -0.45
C GLY A 161 -12.95 17.58 -0.50
N VAL A 162 -11.85 18.33 -0.42
CA VAL A 162 -11.87 19.80 -0.54
C VAL A 162 -12.33 20.23 -1.93
N LEU A 163 -11.85 19.56 -2.99
CA LEU A 163 -12.29 19.83 -4.36
C LEU A 163 -13.80 19.57 -4.53
N THR A 164 -14.32 18.47 -3.97
CA THR A 164 -15.76 18.20 -3.95
C THR A 164 -16.52 19.32 -3.26
N VAL A 165 -16.10 19.77 -2.08
CA VAL A 165 -16.77 20.86 -1.35
C VAL A 165 -16.77 22.14 -2.17
N LEU A 166 -15.63 22.54 -2.74
CA LEU A 166 -15.53 23.75 -3.57
C LEU A 166 -16.43 23.67 -4.81
N LEU A 167 -16.47 22.53 -5.48
CA LEU A 167 -17.34 22.33 -6.65
C LEU A 167 -18.82 22.33 -6.27
N VAL A 168 -19.21 21.73 -5.15
CA VAL A 168 -20.60 21.77 -4.67
C VAL A 168 -21.02 23.20 -4.32
N VAL A 169 -20.18 23.96 -3.61
CA VAL A 169 -20.44 25.39 -3.36
C VAL A 169 -20.56 26.17 -4.68
N GLY A 170 -19.68 25.88 -5.65
CA GLY A 170 -19.76 26.45 -6.99
C GLY A 170 -21.07 26.11 -7.70
N LEU A 171 -21.57 24.88 -7.60
CA LEU A 171 -22.85 24.47 -8.18
C LEU A 171 -24.03 25.22 -7.56
N PHE A 172 -24.04 25.39 -6.24
CA PHE A 172 -25.05 26.24 -5.59
C PHE A 172 -24.97 27.70 -6.03
N ALA A 173 -23.75 28.23 -6.20
CA ALA A 173 -23.53 29.59 -6.69
C ALA A 173 -23.89 29.77 -8.19
N ALA A 174 -23.88 28.68 -8.96
CA ALA A 174 -24.23 28.67 -10.38
C ALA A 174 -25.73 28.49 -10.64
N ILE A 175 -26.57 28.38 -9.62
CA ILE A 175 -28.03 28.33 -9.78
C ILE A 175 -28.49 29.60 -10.51
N GLY A 176 -29.22 29.41 -11.62
CA GLY A 176 -29.64 30.51 -12.52
C GLY A 176 -28.66 30.81 -13.65
N ASN A 177 -27.52 30.10 -13.75
CA ASN A 177 -26.59 30.15 -14.88
C ASN A 177 -26.33 28.71 -15.39
N PRO A 178 -27.13 28.21 -16.35
CA PRO A 178 -27.04 26.84 -16.85
C PRO A 178 -25.67 26.48 -17.42
N ASP A 179 -25.02 27.40 -18.13
CA ASP A 179 -23.70 27.16 -18.73
C ASP A 179 -22.63 26.91 -17.66
N LEU A 180 -22.57 27.78 -16.64
CA LEU A 180 -21.64 27.62 -15.52
C LEU A 180 -21.96 26.37 -14.71
N PHE A 181 -23.25 26.09 -14.46
CA PHE A 181 -23.70 24.92 -13.73
C PHE A 181 -23.28 23.63 -14.45
N ASN A 182 -23.56 23.53 -15.76
CA ASN A 182 -23.21 22.39 -16.59
C ASN A 182 -21.70 22.21 -16.68
N ALA A 183 -20.94 23.29 -16.83
CA ALA A 183 -19.47 23.22 -16.84
C ALA A 183 -18.90 22.69 -15.52
N LEU A 184 -19.36 23.20 -14.37
CA LEU A 184 -18.92 22.74 -13.05
C LEU A 184 -19.31 21.27 -12.81
N LEU A 185 -20.53 20.89 -13.17
CA LEU A 185 -21.00 19.51 -13.05
C LEU A 185 -20.17 18.56 -13.92
N ALA A 186 -19.90 18.94 -15.17
CA ALA A 186 -19.08 18.15 -16.08
C ALA A 186 -17.65 17.95 -15.56
N VAL A 187 -17.01 19.04 -15.09
CA VAL A 187 -15.65 18.99 -14.50
C VAL A 187 -15.62 18.09 -13.26
N TYR A 188 -16.64 18.15 -12.42
CA TYR A 188 -16.72 17.28 -11.25
C TYR A 188 -16.85 15.80 -11.64
N LEU A 189 -17.81 15.47 -12.51
CA LEU A 189 -18.10 14.10 -12.92
C LEU A 189 -16.92 13.48 -13.69
N ILE A 190 -16.31 14.23 -14.62
CA ILE A 190 -15.14 13.74 -15.37
C ILE A 190 -13.93 13.58 -14.45
N GLY A 191 -13.76 14.48 -13.49
CA GLY A 191 -12.70 14.40 -12.48
C GLY A 191 -12.84 13.17 -11.60
N ALA A 192 -14.07 12.86 -11.17
CA ALA A 192 -14.39 11.65 -10.41
C ALA A 192 -14.14 10.37 -11.23
N GLY A 193 -14.59 10.33 -12.50
CA GLY A 193 -14.35 9.22 -13.41
C GLY A 193 -12.87 9.00 -13.70
N TYR A 194 -12.11 10.08 -13.93
CA TYR A 194 -10.67 10.01 -14.10
C TYR A 194 -9.96 9.55 -12.82
N TYR A 195 -10.36 10.08 -11.66
CA TYR A 195 -9.79 9.68 -10.37
C TYR A 195 -10.01 8.19 -10.10
N PHE A 196 -11.16 7.63 -10.48
CA PHE A 196 -11.38 6.18 -10.42
C PHE A 196 -10.34 5.40 -11.24
N VAL A 197 -10.10 5.79 -12.50
CA VAL A 197 -9.06 5.15 -13.34
C VAL A 197 -7.65 5.34 -12.75
N TYR A 198 -7.36 6.54 -12.24
CA TYR A 198 -6.09 6.86 -11.59
C TYR A 198 -5.82 5.93 -10.39
N GLN A 199 -6.84 5.70 -9.56
CA GLN A 199 -6.75 4.80 -8.41
C GLN A 199 -6.53 3.34 -8.84
N LEU A 200 -7.15 2.90 -9.94
CA LEU A 200 -6.94 1.55 -10.45
C LEU A 200 -5.53 1.33 -11.03
N GLY A 201 -4.94 2.37 -11.63
CA GLY A 201 -3.57 2.34 -12.17
C GLY A 201 -2.49 2.22 -11.08
N GLY A 202 -2.70 2.85 -9.93
CA GLY A 202 -1.81 2.69 -8.77
C GLY A 202 -0.43 3.34 -8.90
N LYS A 203 -0.24 4.21 -9.91
CA LYS A 203 1.02 4.89 -10.19
C LYS A 203 0.87 6.40 -10.03
N GLN A 204 1.88 7.04 -9.44
CA GLN A 204 1.90 8.49 -9.29
C GLN A 204 2.44 9.16 -10.55
N LYS A 205 1.70 10.16 -11.02
CA LYS A 205 2.14 11.15 -12.00
C LYS A 205 1.86 12.55 -11.45
N PRO A 206 2.69 13.57 -11.77
CA PRO A 206 2.40 14.92 -11.34
C PRO A 206 1.04 15.37 -11.87
N TRP A 207 0.17 15.89 -11.00
CA TRP A 207 -1.20 16.29 -11.38
C TRP A 207 -1.22 17.30 -12.53
N TRP A 208 -0.26 18.23 -12.57
CA TRP A 208 -0.14 19.25 -13.62
C TRP A 208 0.15 18.63 -14.99
N LEU A 209 0.79 17.47 -15.04
CA LEU A 209 1.04 16.75 -16.29
C LEU A 209 -0.25 16.09 -16.81
N LEU A 210 -1.07 15.56 -15.89
CA LEU A 210 -2.36 14.95 -16.23
C LEU A 210 -3.32 16.03 -16.74
N ILE A 211 -3.43 17.16 -16.03
CA ILE A 211 -4.20 18.33 -16.49
C ILE A 211 -3.63 18.87 -17.81
N GLY A 212 -2.31 18.96 -17.93
CA GLY A 212 -1.65 19.38 -19.17
C GLY A 212 -1.97 18.47 -20.35
N SER A 213 -2.09 17.16 -20.14
CA SER A 213 -2.53 16.19 -21.16
C SER A 213 -3.95 16.51 -21.64
N ALA A 214 -4.88 16.73 -20.71
CA ALA A 214 -6.27 17.11 -21.02
C ALA A 214 -6.34 18.44 -21.79
N ILE A 215 -5.65 19.49 -21.31
CA ILE A 215 -5.62 20.81 -21.94
C ILE A 215 -5.00 20.73 -23.34
N THR A 216 -3.93 19.97 -23.52
CA THR A 216 -3.29 19.81 -24.83
C THR A 216 -4.29 19.27 -25.86
N THR A 217 -5.10 18.28 -25.49
CA THR A 217 -6.14 17.75 -26.37
C THR A 217 -7.22 18.78 -26.69
N VAL A 218 -7.67 19.55 -25.72
CA VAL A 218 -8.60 20.67 -25.95
C VAL A 218 -8.01 21.67 -26.95
N LEU A 219 -6.75 22.06 -26.77
CA LEU A 219 -6.06 22.99 -27.68
C LEU A 219 -5.90 22.40 -29.09
N LEU A 220 -5.60 21.11 -29.21
CA LEU A 220 -5.51 20.43 -30.51
C LEU A 220 -6.85 20.47 -31.26
N LEU A 221 -7.95 20.19 -30.56
CA LEU A 221 -9.31 20.22 -31.12
C LEU A 221 -9.75 21.62 -31.55
N LEU A 222 -9.34 22.65 -30.82
CA LEU A 222 -9.60 24.06 -31.15
C LEU A 222 -8.66 24.62 -32.22
N SER A 223 -7.61 23.89 -32.59
CA SER A 223 -6.60 24.33 -33.55
C SER A 223 -6.89 23.86 -34.99
N PRO A 224 -6.26 24.46 -36.01
CA PRO A 224 -6.32 23.97 -37.39
C PRO A 224 -5.79 22.54 -37.60
N ILE A 225 -5.10 21.96 -36.61
CA ILE A 225 -4.66 20.55 -36.65
C ILE A 225 -5.88 19.63 -36.77
N TRP A 226 -6.99 19.94 -36.09
CA TRP A 226 -8.21 19.14 -36.22
C TRP A 226 -8.78 19.19 -37.65
N SER A 227 -8.72 20.34 -38.33
CA SER A 227 -9.12 20.46 -39.74
C SER A 227 -8.28 19.56 -40.66
N LEU A 228 -6.97 19.43 -40.39
CA LEU A 228 -6.10 18.50 -41.12
C LEU A 228 -6.50 17.04 -40.86
N PHE A 229 -6.86 16.69 -39.62
CA PHE A 229 -7.38 15.36 -39.30
C PHE A 229 -8.69 15.07 -40.01
N ILE A 230 -9.63 16.03 -40.06
CA ILE A 230 -10.87 15.90 -40.83
C ILE A 230 -10.57 15.65 -42.31
N LEU A 231 -9.68 16.43 -42.93
CA LEU A 231 -9.27 16.24 -44.32
C LEU A 231 -8.76 14.81 -44.56
N VAL A 232 -7.82 14.33 -43.74
CA VAL A 232 -7.23 13.01 -43.93
C VAL A 232 -8.22 11.89 -43.63
N PHE A 233 -8.89 11.92 -42.49
CA PHE A 233 -9.65 10.79 -41.99
C PHE A 233 -11.10 10.77 -42.46
N ARG A 234 -11.69 11.92 -42.77
CA ARG A 234 -13.10 12.02 -43.19
C ARG A 234 -13.28 12.30 -44.67
N GLN A 235 -12.33 12.94 -45.34
CA GLN A 235 -12.45 13.27 -46.78
C GLN A 235 -11.60 12.36 -47.67
N ILE A 236 -10.37 12.00 -47.26
CA ILE A 236 -9.48 11.13 -48.04
C ILE A 236 -9.72 9.64 -47.74
N LEU A 237 -9.80 9.30 -46.45
CA LEU A 237 -10.13 7.94 -46.00
C LEU A 237 -11.65 7.76 -45.91
N PRO A 238 -12.17 6.51 -45.91
CA PRO A 238 -13.61 6.24 -45.87
C PRO A 238 -14.16 6.45 -44.45
N GLY A 239 -14.08 7.69 -43.97
CA GLY A 239 -14.49 8.12 -42.63
C GLY A 239 -15.46 9.30 -42.65
N GLU A 240 -16.15 9.53 -43.76
CA GLU A 240 -17.25 10.50 -43.81
C GLU A 240 -18.31 10.10 -42.78
N ILE A 241 -18.66 11.00 -41.86
CA ILE A 241 -19.63 10.68 -40.81
C ILE A 241 -21.03 10.77 -41.42
N PRO A 242 -21.85 9.69 -41.33
CA PRO A 242 -23.19 9.67 -41.88
C PRO A 242 -24.06 10.78 -41.27
N THR A 243 -24.80 11.50 -42.12
CA THR A 243 -25.76 12.51 -41.67
C THR A 243 -26.96 11.87 -40.97
N GLU A 244 -27.54 12.57 -39.99
CA GLU A 244 -28.76 12.09 -39.33
C GLU A 244 -29.87 11.81 -40.36
N GLY A 245 -30.45 10.61 -40.31
CA GLY A 245 -31.51 10.17 -41.23
C GLY A 245 -31.03 9.38 -42.46
N THR A 246 -29.73 9.23 -42.71
CA THR A 246 -29.26 8.31 -43.76
C THR A 246 -29.22 6.87 -43.26
N GLU A 247 -30.04 6.00 -43.83
CA GLU A 247 -30.00 4.56 -43.56
C GLU A 247 -28.78 3.93 -44.25
N ILE A 248 -27.81 3.53 -43.45
CA ILE A 248 -26.67 2.74 -43.90
C ILE A 248 -26.54 1.47 -43.05
N GLY A 249 -26.14 0.37 -43.68
CA GLY A 249 -25.97 -0.90 -42.98
C GLY A 249 -24.85 -0.84 -41.94
N PHE A 250 -24.95 -1.65 -40.88
CA PHE A 250 -24.00 -1.65 -39.75
C PHE A 250 -22.52 -1.71 -40.16
N LEU A 251 -22.17 -2.57 -41.13
CA LEU A 251 -20.79 -2.70 -41.61
C LEU A 251 -20.29 -1.40 -42.25
N SER A 252 -21.15 -0.71 -43.00
CA SER A 252 -20.82 0.60 -43.58
C SER A 252 -20.64 1.63 -42.48
N SER A 253 -21.57 1.71 -41.52
CA SER A 253 -21.46 2.63 -40.37
C SER A 253 -20.18 2.38 -39.58
N PHE A 254 -19.83 1.12 -39.35
CA PHE A 254 -18.61 0.73 -38.66
C PHE A 254 -17.37 1.22 -39.41
N ILE A 255 -17.30 1.05 -40.73
CA ILE A 255 -16.16 1.53 -41.53
C ILE A 255 -16.03 3.06 -41.41
N HIS A 256 -17.12 3.80 -41.61
CA HIS A 256 -17.11 5.26 -41.49
C HIS A 256 -16.66 5.72 -40.10
N TYR A 257 -17.20 5.13 -39.04
CA TYR A 257 -16.77 5.47 -37.67
C TYR A 257 -15.37 4.96 -37.34
N PHE A 258 -14.88 3.89 -37.98
CA PHE A 258 -13.52 3.39 -37.78
C PHE A 258 -12.48 4.39 -38.25
N PHE A 259 -12.66 4.97 -39.44
CA PHE A 259 -11.72 5.97 -39.95
C PHE A 259 -11.99 7.36 -39.37
N GLY A 260 -13.24 7.83 -39.45
CA GLY A 260 -13.60 9.23 -39.20
C GLY A 260 -13.66 9.66 -37.74
N ALA A 261 -13.93 8.70 -36.85
CA ALA A 261 -13.96 8.91 -35.40
C ALA A 261 -12.85 8.09 -34.71
N GLY A 262 -12.87 6.76 -34.81
CA GLY A 262 -11.94 5.86 -34.15
C GLY A 262 -10.46 6.21 -34.41
N MET A 263 -10.02 6.09 -35.65
CA MET A 263 -8.63 6.40 -36.02
C MET A 263 -8.29 7.87 -35.77
N ALA A 264 -9.11 8.80 -36.28
CA ALA A 264 -8.85 10.23 -36.15
C ALA A 264 -8.71 10.69 -34.68
N GLU A 265 -9.68 10.34 -33.84
CA GLU A 265 -9.76 10.84 -32.47
C GLU A 265 -8.82 10.11 -31.53
N GLU A 266 -8.63 8.79 -31.68
CA GLU A 266 -7.65 8.07 -30.85
C GLU A 266 -6.21 8.51 -31.15
N LEU A 267 -5.90 8.82 -32.42
CA LEU A 267 -4.58 9.35 -32.78
C LEU A 267 -4.38 10.76 -32.23
N LEU A 268 -5.37 11.66 -32.36
CA LEU A 268 -5.28 13.02 -31.82
C LEU A 268 -5.11 13.00 -30.29
N LYS A 269 -5.92 12.20 -29.59
CA LYS A 269 -5.83 12.01 -28.14
C LYS A 269 -4.52 11.35 -27.68
N ALA A 270 -3.82 10.62 -28.55
CA ALA A 270 -2.52 10.06 -28.24
C ALA A 270 -1.36 11.08 -28.36
N ILE A 271 -1.55 12.23 -29.02
CA ILE A 271 -0.49 13.24 -29.21
C ILE A 271 0.13 13.69 -27.87
N PRO A 272 -0.62 14.07 -26.82
CA PRO A 272 -0.02 14.44 -25.54
C PRO A 272 0.83 13.32 -24.91
N VAL A 273 0.45 12.06 -25.14
CA VAL A 273 1.19 10.89 -24.65
C VAL A 273 2.52 10.74 -25.39
N PHE A 274 2.52 10.91 -26.72
CA PHE A 274 3.74 10.90 -27.52
C PHE A 274 4.65 12.11 -27.23
N LEU A 275 4.08 13.28 -26.97
CA LEU A 275 4.82 14.46 -26.52
C LEU A 275 5.51 14.19 -25.19
N ALA A 276 4.79 13.63 -24.21
CA ALA A 276 5.37 13.23 -22.92
C ALA A 276 6.48 12.19 -23.10
N LEU A 277 6.30 11.19 -23.98
CA LEU A 277 7.33 10.22 -24.33
C LEU A 277 8.58 10.89 -24.93
N GLY A 278 8.40 11.81 -25.88
CA GLY A 278 9.49 12.55 -26.52
C GLY A 278 10.26 13.43 -25.54
N ILE A 279 9.55 14.30 -24.81
CA ILE A 279 10.11 15.18 -23.77
C ILE A 279 10.83 14.34 -22.70
N GLY A 280 10.20 13.25 -22.24
CA GLY A 280 10.80 12.36 -21.25
C GLY A 280 12.15 11.79 -21.67
N ARG A 281 12.35 11.49 -22.96
CA ARG A 281 13.66 11.01 -23.47
C ARG A 281 14.75 12.08 -23.48
N MET A 282 14.37 13.35 -23.52
CA MET A 282 15.30 14.49 -23.51
C MET A 282 15.70 14.92 -22.09
N LEU A 283 14.90 14.58 -21.09
CA LEU A 283 15.14 14.97 -19.69
C LEU A 283 16.09 14.00 -18.96
N ARG A 284 16.74 14.51 -17.91
CA ARG A 284 17.54 13.71 -16.96
C ARG A 284 16.68 13.20 -15.79
N THR A 285 17.10 12.12 -15.16
CA THR A 285 16.51 11.63 -13.90
C THR A 285 16.63 12.73 -12.82
N PRO A 286 15.58 13.00 -12.01
CA PRO A 286 14.31 12.26 -11.89
C PRO A 286 13.16 12.76 -12.79
N TRP A 287 13.37 13.82 -13.58
CA TRP A 287 12.31 14.43 -14.41
C TRP A 287 11.92 13.56 -15.59
N ARG A 288 12.88 12.81 -16.11
CA ARG A 288 12.70 11.75 -17.11
C ARG A 288 11.56 10.80 -16.75
N GLU A 289 11.53 10.30 -15.52
CA GLU A 289 10.55 9.32 -15.03
C GLU A 289 9.22 9.99 -14.62
N ARG A 290 9.30 11.20 -14.08
CA ARG A 290 8.13 11.98 -13.66
C ARG A 290 7.29 12.43 -14.85
N VAL A 291 7.92 12.90 -15.93
CA VAL A 291 7.25 13.46 -17.11
C VAL A 291 7.06 12.41 -18.21
N GLY A 292 8.06 11.55 -18.44
CA GLY A 292 8.07 10.62 -19.56
C GLY A 292 7.11 9.46 -19.46
N VAL A 293 6.93 8.76 -20.58
CA VAL A 293 6.25 7.45 -20.66
C VAL A 293 7.32 6.36 -20.65
N TRP A 294 7.36 5.57 -19.57
CA TRP A 294 8.34 4.49 -19.36
C TRP A 294 7.73 3.11 -19.39
N GLU A 295 6.46 3.01 -19.05
CA GLU A 295 5.73 1.77 -18.95
C GLU A 295 4.24 1.95 -19.29
N PRO A 296 3.48 0.86 -19.49
CA PRO A 296 2.08 0.94 -19.88
C PRO A 296 1.20 1.77 -18.94
N LEU A 297 1.48 1.79 -17.62
CA LEU A 297 0.72 2.61 -16.67
C LEU A 297 0.86 4.12 -16.95
N ASP A 298 2.03 4.59 -17.38
CA ASP A 298 2.22 5.99 -17.73
C ASP A 298 1.36 6.38 -18.93
N GLY A 299 1.35 5.51 -19.93
CA GLY A 299 0.57 5.70 -21.15
C GLY A 299 -0.93 5.70 -20.85
N ILE A 300 -1.42 4.76 -20.04
CA ILE A 300 -2.83 4.72 -19.61
C ILE A 300 -3.22 6.04 -18.93
N LEU A 301 -2.48 6.47 -17.90
CA LEU A 301 -2.84 7.66 -17.12
C LEU A 301 -2.86 8.96 -17.94
N LEU A 302 -1.92 9.12 -18.87
CA LEU A 302 -1.88 10.29 -19.75
C LEU A 302 -2.95 10.24 -20.84
N ALA A 303 -3.21 9.05 -21.41
CA ALA A 303 -4.20 8.89 -22.45
C ALA A 303 -5.63 9.05 -21.93
N THR A 304 -5.94 8.55 -20.73
CA THR A 304 -7.25 8.78 -20.11
C THR A 304 -7.45 10.22 -19.67
N ALA A 305 -6.37 10.94 -19.30
CA ALA A 305 -6.44 12.37 -19.01
C ALA A 305 -6.69 13.18 -20.29
N SER A 306 -6.00 12.83 -21.37
CA SER A 306 -6.25 13.39 -22.71
C SER A 306 -7.69 13.17 -23.15
N ALA A 307 -8.22 11.95 -22.96
CA ALA A 307 -9.61 11.62 -23.24
C ALA A 307 -10.59 12.40 -22.37
N ALA A 308 -10.28 12.66 -21.10
CA ALA A 308 -11.11 13.51 -20.24
C ALA A 308 -11.24 14.94 -20.82
N GLY A 309 -10.15 15.52 -21.33
CA GLY A 309 -10.17 16.80 -22.02
C GLY A 309 -11.01 16.79 -23.30
N PHE A 310 -10.87 15.74 -24.11
CA PHE A 310 -11.71 15.53 -25.30
C PHE A 310 -13.20 15.49 -24.92
N THR A 311 -13.58 14.63 -23.97
CA THR A 311 -14.97 14.45 -23.55
C THR A 311 -15.58 15.74 -23.01
N LEU A 312 -14.83 16.53 -22.24
CA LEU A 312 -15.29 17.83 -21.76
C LEU A 312 -15.63 18.78 -22.92
N LEU A 313 -14.70 18.96 -23.87
CA LEU A 313 -14.90 19.88 -24.98
C LEU A 313 -16.03 19.42 -25.90
N GLU A 314 -16.05 18.14 -26.24
CA GLU A 314 -17.04 17.55 -27.13
C GLU A 314 -18.45 17.60 -26.50
N THR A 315 -18.57 17.20 -25.24
CA THR A 315 -19.88 17.12 -24.58
C THR A 315 -20.45 18.51 -24.29
N LEU A 316 -19.65 19.44 -23.76
CA LEU A 316 -20.10 20.80 -23.45
C LEU A 316 -20.19 21.71 -24.67
N GLY A 317 -19.39 21.47 -25.70
CA GLY A 317 -19.34 22.32 -26.89
C GLY A 317 -20.27 21.89 -28.02
N GLN A 318 -20.63 20.61 -28.11
CA GLN A 318 -21.41 20.09 -29.24
C GLN A 318 -22.66 19.34 -28.79
N TYR A 319 -22.53 18.30 -27.97
CA TYR A 319 -23.66 17.41 -27.67
C TYR A 319 -24.73 18.05 -26.79
N VAL A 320 -24.35 18.66 -25.67
CA VAL A 320 -25.31 19.25 -24.74
C VAL A 320 -26.00 20.48 -25.36
N PRO A 321 -25.27 21.45 -25.96
CA PRO A 321 -25.91 22.57 -26.65
C PRO A 321 -26.82 22.14 -27.81
N GLY A 322 -26.40 21.14 -28.60
CA GLY A 322 -27.21 20.61 -29.70
C GLY A 322 -28.54 20.02 -29.22
N ALA A 323 -28.51 19.21 -28.16
CA ALA A 323 -29.71 18.63 -27.57
C ALA A 323 -30.62 19.70 -26.93
N ILE A 324 -30.04 20.69 -26.25
CA ILE A 324 -30.77 21.84 -25.70
C ILE A 324 -31.50 22.57 -26.83
N GLN A 325 -30.79 22.92 -27.91
CA GLN A 325 -31.37 23.66 -29.04
C GLN A 325 -32.50 22.87 -29.72
N GLN A 326 -32.30 21.57 -29.95
CA GLN A 326 -33.30 20.72 -30.59
C GLN A 326 -34.60 20.64 -29.79
N VAL A 327 -34.51 20.48 -28.46
CA VAL A 327 -35.70 20.37 -27.60
C VAL A 327 -36.30 21.74 -27.29
N ALA A 328 -35.47 22.78 -27.12
CA ALA A 328 -35.94 24.14 -26.86
C ALA A 328 -36.82 24.67 -28.00
N THR A 329 -36.49 24.33 -29.25
CA THR A 329 -37.31 24.72 -30.42
C THR A 329 -38.68 24.05 -30.46
N GLN A 330 -38.86 22.89 -29.80
CA GLN A 330 -40.11 22.12 -29.84
C GLN A 330 -40.94 22.23 -28.56
N ALA A 331 -40.29 22.31 -27.40
CA ALA A 331 -40.89 22.19 -26.08
C ALA A 331 -40.53 23.35 -25.13
N GLY A 332 -39.85 24.39 -25.63
CA GLY A 332 -39.45 25.58 -24.87
C GLY A 332 -38.12 25.45 -24.14
N GLU A 333 -37.54 26.59 -23.77
CA GLU A 333 -36.17 26.67 -23.20
C GLU A 333 -35.99 25.79 -21.95
N GLY A 334 -36.95 25.80 -21.02
CA GLY A 334 -36.87 24.99 -19.80
C GLY A 334 -36.84 23.47 -20.06
N ALA A 335 -37.52 22.99 -21.10
CA ALA A 335 -37.45 21.58 -21.51
C ALA A 335 -36.10 21.26 -22.16
N GLY A 336 -35.56 22.21 -22.94
CA GLY A 336 -34.21 22.12 -23.51
C GLY A 336 -33.14 21.98 -22.43
N GLU A 337 -33.15 22.86 -21.43
CA GLU A 337 -32.21 22.84 -20.30
C GLU A 337 -32.26 21.52 -19.52
N LEU A 338 -33.46 21.00 -19.24
CA LEU A 338 -33.65 19.74 -18.55
C LEU A 338 -33.02 18.56 -19.32
N ILE A 339 -33.24 18.50 -20.63
CA ILE A 339 -32.64 17.48 -21.49
C ILE A 339 -31.11 17.64 -21.55
N GLY A 340 -30.61 18.87 -21.58
CA GLY A 340 -29.18 19.15 -21.53
C GLY A 340 -28.51 18.50 -20.31
N ILE A 341 -29.09 18.68 -19.12
CA ILE A 341 -28.59 18.06 -17.88
C ILE A 341 -28.74 16.53 -17.91
N GLN A 342 -29.88 16.02 -18.37
CA GLN A 342 -30.14 14.58 -18.46
C GLN A 342 -29.19 13.87 -19.42
N LEU A 343 -28.71 14.55 -20.47
CA LEU A 343 -27.72 14.03 -21.40
C LEU A 343 -26.29 14.16 -20.86
N LEU A 344 -25.99 15.29 -20.20
CA LEU A 344 -24.65 15.58 -19.68
C LEU A 344 -24.17 14.48 -18.71
N ILE A 345 -24.99 14.13 -17.73
CA ILE A 345 -24.64 13.17 -16.68
C ILE A 345 -24.20 11.80 -17.25
N PRO A 346 -25.04 11.09 -18.05
CA PRO A 346 -24.67 9.79 -18.60
C PRO A 346 -23.52 9.86 -19.61
N ARG A 347 -23.38 10.93 -20.40
CA ARG A 347 -22.22 11.08 -21.31
C ARG A 347 -20.90 11.20 -20.54
N ILE A 348 -20.85 12.05 -19.52
CA ILE A 348 -19.62 12.25 -18.74
C ILE A 348 -19.28 11.01 -17.91
N ILE A 349 -20.24 10.41 -17.20
CA ILE A 349 -20.01 9.19 -16.41
C ILE A 349 -19.65 8.00 -17.33
N GLY A 350 -20.39 7.86 -18.44
CA GLY A 350 -20.19 6.80 -19.43
C GLY A 350 -18.83 6.86 -20.11
N SER A 351 -18.15 8.01 -20.11
CA SER A 351 -16.82 8.18 -20.71
C SER A 351 -15.75 7.22 -20.16
N VAL A 352 -15.91 6.71 -18.93
CA VAL A 352 -15.02 5.69 -18.34
C VAL A 352 -15.09 4.38 -19.12
N ALA A 353 -16.28 4.00 -19.60
CA ALA A 353 -16.52 2.88 -20.51
C ALA A 353 -16.47 3.30 -22.00
N GLY A 354 -16.24 4.59 -22.24
CA GLY A 354 -16.17 5.22 -23.55
C GLY A 354 -14.76 5.74 -23.87
N HIS A 355 -14.62 7.04 -24.13
CA HIS A 355 -13.35 7.63 -24.55
C HIS A 355 -12.15 7.31 -23.66
N MET A 356 -12.31 7.25 -22.32
CA MET A 356 -11.22 6.86 -21.44
C MET A 356 -10.85 5.38 -21.62
N ALA A 357 -11.80 4.51 -21.96
CA ALA A 357 -11.53 3.10 -22.18
C ALA A 357 -10.66 2.87 -23.41
N TYR A 358 -11.07 3.37 -24.58
CA TYR A 358 -10.32 3.15 -25.82
C TYR A 358 -8.98 3.90 -25.81
N SER A 359 -8.96 5.16 -25.35
CA SER A 359 -7.71 5.93 -25.27
C SER A 359 -6.77 5.38 -24.21
N GLY A 360 -7.27 4.98 -23.04
CA GLY A 360 -6.48 4.30 -22.01
C GLY A 360 -5.89 2.98 -22.51
N TYR A 361 -6.69 2.19 -23.24
CA TYR A 361 -6.24 0.98 -23.91
C TYR A 361 -5.15 1.25 -24.95
N PHE A 362 -5.27 2.28 -25.78
CA PHE A 362 -4.20 2.65 -26.70
C PHE A 362 -2.94 3.14 -25.94
N GLY A 363 -3.13 3.92 -24.87
CA GLY A 363 -2.08 4.35 -23.95
C GLY A 363 -1.27 3.19 -23.37
N TYR A 364 -1.92 2.06 -23.04
CA TYR A 364 -1.23 0.83 -22.65
C TYR A 364 -0.24 0.35 -23.73
N PHE A 365 -0.63 0.31 -25.01
CA PHE A 365 0.26 -0.09 -26.09
C PHE A 365 1.39 0.91 -26.34
N ILE A 366 1.12 2.22 -26.18
CA ILE A 366 2.17 3.25 -26.25
C ILE A 366 3.24 2.97 -25.19
N GLY A 367 2.86 2.76 -23.93
CA GLY A 367 3.83 2.42 -22.88
C GLY A 367 4.47 1.04 -23.04
N LEU A 368 3.73 0.05 -23.56
CA LEU A 368 4.28 -1.29 -23.85
C LEU A 368 5.35 -1.23 -24.96
N SER A 369 5.18 -0.35 -25.95
CA SER A 369 6.16 -0.14 -27.02
C SER A 369 7.51 0.34 -26.51
N VAL A 370 7.52 1.04 -25.36
CA VAL A 370 8.74 1.47 -24.66
C VAL A 370 9.44 0.29 -24.00
N LEU A 371 8.68 -0.62 -23.36
CA LEU A 371 9.23 -1.82 -22.73
C LEU A 371 9.73 -2.87 -23.74
N LYS A 372 9.17 -2.88 -24.96
CA LYS A 372 9.48 -3.87 -26.01
C LYS A 372 9.93 -3.18 -27.32
N PRO A 373 11.10 -2.53 -27.32
CA PRO A 373 11.54 -1.66 -28.41
C PRO A 373 11.74 -2.36 -29.75
N SER A 374 12.02 -3.68 -29.76
CA SER A 374 12.21 -4.48 -30.99
C SER A 374 10.91 -4.71 -31.76
N ARG A 375 9.75 -4.63 -31.09
CA ARG A 375 8.42 -4.83 -31.70
C ARG A 375 7.54 -3.57 -31.63
N ARG A 376 8.15 -2.40 -31.38
CA ARG A 376 7.43 -1.15 -31.07
C ARG A 376 6.37 -0.80 -32.11
N TRP A 377 6.69 -0.94 -33.39
CA TRP A 377 5.81 -0.55 -34.49
C TRP A 377 4.61 -1.48 -34.61
N SER A 378 4.82 -2.80 -34.47
CA SER A 378 3.74 -3.78 -34.43
C SER A 378 2.82 -3.57 -33.22
N ILE A 379 3.39 -3.29 -32.05
CA ILE A 379 2.64 -3.01 -30.81
C ILE A 379 1.77 -1.75 -30.98
N LEU A 380 2.34 -0.66 -31.51
CA LEU A 380 1.60 0.57 -31.75
C LEU A 380 0.49 0.38 -32.78
N ALA A 381 0.76 -0.31 -33.89
CA ALA A 381 -0.24 -0.59 -34.92
C ALA A 381 -1.40 -1.43 -34.38
N ILE A 382 -1.10 -2.51 -33.63
CA ILE A 382 -2.13 -3.35 -33.01
C ILE A 382 -2.97 -2.52 -32.05
N GLY A 383 -2.34 -1.77 -31.14
CA GLY A 383 -3.05 -0.95 -30.15
C GLY A 383 -3.92 0.13 -30.80
N TYR A 384 -3.40 0.80 -31.82
CA TYR A 384 -4.13 1.86 -32.52
C TYR A 384 -5.36 1.32 -33.27
N LEU A 385 -5.18 0.26 -34.07
CA LEU A 385 -6.28 -0.30 -34.86
C LEU A 385 -7.35 -0.93 -33.96
N THR A 386 -6.95 -1.63 -32.89
CA THR A 386 -7.91 -2.25 -31.96
C THR A 386 -8.65 -1.22 -31.11
N ALA A 387 -7.99 -0.16 -30.64
CA ALA A 387 -8.68 0.95 -29.95
C ALA A 387 -9.66 1.67 -30.89
N SER A 388 -9.25 1.91 -32.14
CA SER A 388 -10.11 2.51 -33.17
C SER A 388 -11.33 1.63 -33.47
N ALA A 389 -11.16 0.31 -33.51
CA ALA A 389 -12.26 -0.64 -33.70
C ALA A 389 -13.25 -0.65 -32.53
N LEU A 390 -12.79 -0.59 -31.28
CA LEU A 390 -13.66 -0.47 -30.11
C LEU A 390 -14.48 0.82 -30.13
N HIS A 391 -13.84 1.92 -30.49
CA HIS A 391 -14.51 3.21 -30.64
C HIS A 391 -15.55 3.17 -31.76
N ALA A 392 -15.18 2.66 -32.94
CA ALA A 392 -16.10 2.50 -34.06
C ALA A 392 -17.30 1.61 -33.71
N LEU A 393 -17.07 0.54 -32.95
CA LEU A 393 -18.12 -0.36 -32.48
C LEU A 393 -19.11 0.37 -31.58
N TRP A 394 -18.64 1.20 -30.64
CA TRP A 394 -19.51 2.04 -29.81
C TRP A 394 -20.39 2.95 -30.67
N ASN A 395 -19.79 3.71 -31.60
CA ASN A 395 -20.55 4.64 -32.44
C ASN A 395 -21.55 3.93 -33.37
N ALA A 396 -21.12 2.84 -34.03
CA ALA A 396 -21.98 2.07 -34.92
C ALA A 396 -23.12 1.35 -34.18
N SER A 397 -22.89 0.94 -32.91
CA SER A 397 -23.91 0.26 -32.10
C SER A 397 -25.07 1.16 -31.68
N GLY A 398 -24.84 2.48 -31.61
CA GLY A 398 -25.88 3.47 -31.30
C GLY A 398 -27.03 3.48 -32.31
N ALA A 399 -26.75 3.13 -33.56
CA ALA A 399 -27.76 3.03 -34.61
C ALA A 399 -28.62 1.75 -34.52
N ILE A 400 -28.23 0.75 -33.71
CA ILE A 400 -28.97 -0.50 -33.56
C ILE A 400 -29.90 -0.43 -32.34
N SER A 401 -29.32 -0.28 -31.14
CA SER A 401 -30.08 -0.09 -29.91
C SER A 401 -29.19 0.32 -28.73
N ASN A 402 -29.82 0.88 -27.70
CA ASN A 402 -29.16 1.19 -26.44
C ASN A 402 -28.57 -0.05 -25.76
N LEU A 403 -29.17 -1.24 -25.95
CA LEU A 403 -28.66 -2.47 -25.37
C LEU A 403 -27.36 -2.92 -26.05
N VAL A 404 -27.28 -2.85 -27.38
CA VAL A 404 -26.04 -3.17 -28.12
C VAL A 404 -24.95 -2.16 -27.78
N THR A 405 -25.30 -0.88 -27.61
CA THR A 405 -24.37 0.17 -27.15
C THR A 405 -23.83 -0.12 -25.75
N ALA A 406 -24.69 -0.56 -24.82
CA ALA A 406 -24.25 -0.98 -23.49
C ALA A 406 -23.26 -2.15 -23.56
N PHE A 407 -23.50 -3.14 -24.43
CA PHE A 407 -22.54 -4.24 -24.66
C PHE A 407 -21.20 -3.74 -25.22
N ALA A 408 -21.20 -2.82 -26.18
CA ALA A 408 -19.97 -2.21 -26.70
C ALA A 408 -19.18 -1.49 -25.59
N GLY A 409 -19.87 -0.78 -24.69
CA GLY A 409 -19.25 -0.14 -23.52
C GLY A 409 -18.63 -1.12 -22.53
N ILE A 410 -19.37 -2.19 -22.19
CA ILE A 410 -18.86 -3.25 -21.30
C ILE A 410 -17.60 -3.88 -21.91
N LEU A 411 -17.61 -4.13 -23.22
CA LEU A 411 -16.46 -4.66 -23.94
C LEU A 411 -15.25 -3.70 -23.87
N ALA A 412 -15.45 -2.42 -24.18
CA ALA A 412 -14.40 -1.41 -24.12
C ALA A 412 -13.82 -1.27 -22.69
N TYR A 413 -14.69 -1.20 -21.68
CA TYR A 413 -14.28 -1.15 -20.28
C TYR A 413 -13.51 -2.41 -19.85
N THR A 414 -13.92 -3.59 -20.33
CA THR A 414 -13.20 -4.85 -20.08
C THR A 414 -11.79 -4.81 -20.67
N PHE A 415 -11.63 -4.26 -21.87
CA PHE A 415 -10.33 -4.06 -22.51
C PHE A 415 -9.44 -3.10 -21.71
N LEU A 416 -9.98 -1.97 -21.26
CA LEU A 416 -9.26 -1.05 -20.38
C LEU A 416 -8.84 -1.75 -19.08
N MET A 417 -9.74 -2.52 -18.45
CA MET A 417 -9.45 -3.18 -17.19
C MET A 417 -8.38 -4.26 -17.34
N ALA A 418 -8.48 -5.07 -18.40
CA ALA A 418 -7.45 -6.04 -18.75
C ALA A 418 -6.10 -5.36 -19.00
N ALA A 419 -6.09 -4.22 -19.69
CA ALA A 419 -4.88 -3.43 -19.93
C ALA A 419 -4.27 -2.88 -18.62
N ILE A 420 -5.08 -2.35 -17.70
CA ILE A 420 -4.61 -1.87 -16.38
C ILE A 420 -4.02 -3.03 -15.57
N LEU A 421 -4.72 -4.16 -15.49
CA LEU A 421 -4.22 -5.35 -14.78
C LEU A 421 -2.91 -5.86 -15.39
N LYS A 422 -2.81 -5.87 -16.72
CA LYS A 422 -1.59 -6.30 -17.41
C LYS A 422 -0.45 -5.30 -17.23
N ALA A 423 -0.74 -4.00 -17.30
CA ALA A 423 0.21 -2.92 -17.05
C ALA A 423 0.86 -3.06 -15.66
N ARG A 424 0.03 -3.35 -14.65
CA ARG A 424 0.46 -3.61 -13.28
C ARG A 424 1.38 -4.83 -13.16
N GLN A 425 1.07 -5.91 -13.89
CA GLN A 425 1.94 -7.10 -13.92
C GLN A 425 3.30 -6.83 -14.58
N LEU A 426 3.32 -5.99 -15.62
CA LEU A 426 4.52 -5.68 -16.41
C LEU A 426 5.39 -4.58 -15.79
N SER A 427 4.90 -3.89 -14.77
CA SER A 427 5.55 -2.70 -14.23
C SER A 427 6.92 -3.02 -13.61
N PRO A 428 8.03 -2.37 -14.05
CA PRO A 428 9.36 -2.56 -13.45
C PRO A 428 9.43 -2.10 -11.98
N ILE A 429 8.54 -1.18 -11.58
CA ILE A 429 8.45 -0.62 -10.22
C ILE A 429 7.24 -1.17 -9.46
N ARG A 430 6.78 -2.39 -9.77
CA ARG A 430 5.61 -3.01 -9.14
C ARG A 430 5.63 -2.98 -7.61
N SER A 431 6.80 -3.14 -6.98
CA SER A 431 6.94 -3.06 -5.51
C SER A 431 6.59 -1.68 -4.93
N GLN A 432 6.67 -0.62 -5.74
CA GLN A 432 6.36 0.75 -5.39
C GLN A 432 4.93 1.16 -5.79
N ASN A 433 4.25 0.35 -6.61
CA ASN A 433 2.87 0.62 -7.01
C ASN A 433 1.91 0.18 -5.89
N TRP A 434 1.22 1.17 -5.33
CA TRP A 434 0.37 1.00 -4.15
C TRP A 434 -0.91 0.19 -4.44
N ALA A 435 -1.40 0.18 -5.68
CA ALA A 435 -2.53 -0.68 -6.06
C ALA A 435 -2.09 -2.16 -6.15
N THR A 436 -0.83 -2.43 -6.52
CA THR A 436 -0.25 -3.80 -6.54
C THR A 436 0.33 -4.26 -5.22
N GLN A 437 0.44 -3.39 -4.22
CA GLN A 437 0.67 -3.80 -2.84
C GLN A 437 -0.60 -4.46 -2.30
N TYR A 438 -0.91 -5.65 -2.83
CA TYR A 438 -1.55 -6.66 -1.99
C TYR A 438 -0.63 -6.83 -0.78
N TYR A 439 -1.23 -6.95 0.41
CA TYR A 439 -0.57 -7.48 1.59
C TYR A 439 0.25 -8.69 1.13
N ASN A 440 1.56 -8.53 0.97
CA ASN A 440 2.42 -9.68 0.81
C ASN A 440 2.31 -10.36 2.17
N PRO A 441 1.64 -11.52 2.33
CA PRO A 441 2.04 -12.37 3.42
C PRO A 441 3.56 -12.51 3.25
N PRO A 442 4.35 -12.33 4.33
CA PRO A 442 5.79 -12.41 4.25
C PRO A 442 6.12 -13.65 3.42
N ILE A 443 6.94 -13.49 2.37
CA ILE A 443 7.46 -14.60 1.55
C ILE A 443 7.91 -15.63 2.57
N LEU A 444 7.11 -16.71 2.74
CA LEU A 444 7.50 -17.74 3.67
C LEU A 444 8.76 -18.32 3.05
N PRO A 445 9.93 -18.20 3.71
CA PRO A 445 11.10 -18.94 3.25
C PRO A 445 10.68 -20.41 3.09
N GLN A 446 11.30 -21.11 2.12
CA GLN A 446 11.17 -22.57 1.96
C GLN A 446 10.94 -23.19 3.33
N ALA A 447 9.85 -23.96 3.50
CA ALA A 447 9.39 -24.45 4.80
C ALA A 447 10.62 -24.88 5.61
N PRO A 448 11.08 -24.11 6.62
CA PRO A 448 12.36 -24.39 7.26
C PRO A 448 12.30 -25.67 8.08
N PHE A 449 11.11 -26.27 8.15
CA PHE A 449 10.79 -27.46 8.91
C PHE A 449 9.89 -28.40 8.11
N SER A 450 10.18 -29.70 8.19
CA SER A 450 9.32 -30.81 7.80
C SER A 450 9.22 -31.80 8.97
N LEU A 451 8.07 -32.46 9.11
CA LEU A 451 7.85 -33.49 10.11
C LEU A 451 7.92 -34.84 9.43
N ARG A 452 8.92 -35.64 9.79
CA ARG A 452 9.04 -37.02 9.33
C ARG A 452 8.38 -37.95 10.34
N ILE A 453 7.32 -38.64 9.94
CA ILE A 453 6.61 -39.65 10.74
C ILE A 453 6.64 -40.95 9.94
N GLN A 454 7.26 -41.99 10.51
CA GLN A 454 7.49 -43.27 9.81
C GLN A 454 8.19 -43.07 8.44
N GLN A 455 7.52 -43.39 7.32
CA GLN A 455 8.01 -43.21 5.95
C GLN A 455 7.52 -41.92 5.27
N LYS A 456 6.63 -41.15 5.91
CA LYS A 456 6.06 -39.92 5.35
C LYS A 456 6.81 -38.69 5.87
N THR A 457 7.03 -37.73 4.98
CA THR A 457 7.61 -36.43 5.33
C THR A 457 6.60 -35.34 4.98
N ILE A 458 6.19 -34.56 5.98
CA ILE A 458 5.13 -33.58 5.86
C ILE A 458 5.73 -32.18 6.02
N PRO A 459 5.60 -31.25 5.06
CA PRO A 459 6.14 -29.90 5.20
C PRO A 459 5.37 -29.12 6.28
N LEU A 460 6.08 -28.44 7.19
CA LEU A 460 5.48 -27.66 8.27
C LEU A 460 5.57 -26.16 7.97
N THR A 461 4.56 -25.63 7.28
CA THR A 461 4.41 -24.19 6.98
C THR A 461 3.30 -23.56 7.82
N VAL A 462 3.29 -22.24 7.98
CA VAL A 462 2.18 -21.53 8.67
C VAL A 462 0.85 -21.92 8.05
N GLY A 463 -0.10 -22.37 8.88
CA GLY A 463 -1.42 -22.84 8.46
C GLY A 463 -1.48 -24.32 8.07
N THR A 464 -0.36 -25.06 8.15
CA THR A 464 -0.38 -26.52 7.94
C THR A 464 -1.22 -27.20 9.02
N ARG A 465 -2.17 -28.03 8.62
CA ARG A 465 -3.11 -28.75 9.49
C ARG A 465 -2.99 -30.24 9.24
N LEU A 466 -2.69 -31.00 10.29
CA LEU A 466 -2.54 -32.45 10.22
C LEU A 466 -3.80 -33.13 10.73
N GLN A 467 -4.30 -34.11 9.99
CA GLN A 467 -5.48 -34.91 10.35
C GLN A 467 -5.10 -36.20 11.08
N ALA A 468 -6.07 -36.80 11.77
CA ALA A 468 -5.88 -38.06 12.51
C ALA A 468 -5.33 -39.22 11.64
N GLY A 469 -5.65 -39.24 10.34
CA GLY A 469 -5.10 -40.23 9.40
C GLY A 469 -3.62 -40.04 9.06
N GLU A 470 -3.06 -38.85 9.31
CA GLU A 470 -1.65 -38.52 9.03
C GLU A 470 -0.75 -38.77 10.24
N ILE A 471 -1.32 -38.72 11.46
CA ILE A 471 -0.67 -39.11 12.71
C ILE A 471 -1.51 -40.21 13.37
N PRO A 472 -1.30 -41.48 12.99
CA PRO A 472 -2.12 -42.59 13.46
C PRO A 472 -2.16 -42.67 14.99
N GLY A 473 -3.36 -42.80 15.56
CA GLY A 473 -3.60 -42.92 17.00
C GLY A 473 -3.85 -41.60 17.74
N LEU A 474 -3.79 -40.46 17.07
CA LEU A 474 -4.34 -39.20 17.59
C LEU A 474 -5.83 -39.06 17.25
N VAL A 475 -6.61 -38.54 18.21
CA VAL A 475 -8.01 -38.15 18.00
C VAL A 475 -8.12 -36.64 18.16
N ALA A 476 -8.78 -35.98 17.21
CA ALA A 476 -8.97 -34.53 17.25
C ALA A 476 -9.87 -34.12 18.42
N GLN A 477 -9.54 -33.00 19.07
CA GLN A 477 -10.36 -32.43 20.13
C GLN A 477 -11.67 -31.82 19.58
N SER A 478 -11.63 -31.35 18.33
CA SER A 478 -12.75 -30.73 17.63
C SER A 478 -13.26 -31.61 16.49
N ALA A 479 -14.55 -31.45 16.14
CA ALA A 479 -15.22 -32.19 15.07
C ALA A 479 -14.63 -31.98 13.65
N ASN A 480 -13.66 -31.08 13.50
CA ASN A 480 -12.95 -30.80 12.25
C ASN A 480 -11.86 -31.82 11.89
N GLY A 481 -11.58 -32.81 12.77
CA GLY A 481 -10.63 -33.89 12.50
C GLY A 481 -9.15 -33.50 12.54
N ILE A 482 -8.82 -32.26 12.92
CA ILE A 482 -7.45 -31.74 12.99
C ILE A 482 -6.81 -32.14 14.33
N VAL A 483 -5.65 -32.79 14.26
CA VAL A 483 -4.88 -33.22 15.44
C VAL A 483 -3.69 -32.31 15.72
N ALA A 484 -3.17 -31.60 14.72
CA ALA A 484 -2.09 -30.62 14.91
C ALA A 484 -2.18 -29.45 13.91
N GLU A 485 -1.76 -28.26 14.32
CA GLU A 485 -1.74 -27.06 13.46
C GLU A 485 -0.46 -26.24 13.64
N VAL A 486 0.13 -25.75 12.56
CA VAL A 486 1.33 -24.89 12.60
C VAL A 486 0.91 -23.43 12.60
N ASN A 487 1.25 -22.71 13.67
CA ASN A 487 0.93 -21.31 13.85
C ASN A 487 2.21 -20.46 13.99
N ALA A 488 2.19 -19.24 13.46
CA ALA A 488 3.24 -18.26 13.69
C ALA A 488 3.08 -17.64 15.08
N ASN A 489 4.17 -17.33 15.77
CA ASN A 489 4.10 -16.63 17.04
C ASN A 489 3.54 -15.21 16.84
N PRO A 490 2.46 -14.80 17.55
CA PRO A 490 1.84 -13.49 17.37
C PRO A 490 2.77 -12.29 17.65
N LYS A 491 3.84 -12.48 18.45
CA LYS A 491 4.82 -11.43 18.78
C LYS A 491 6.03 -11.44 17.85
N ASP A 492 6.30 -12.57 17.19
CA ASP A 492 7.42 -12.73 16.26
C ASP A 492 7.04 -13.74 15.16
N PRO A 493 6.54 -13.26 14.00
CA PRO A 493 6.08 -14.12 12.92
C PRO A 493 7.16 -15.03 12.31
N SER A 494 8.45 -14.80 12.61
CA SER A 494 9.56 -15.65 12.17
C SER A 494 9.66 -16.97 12.95
N ILE A 495 8.99 -17.09 14.10
CA ILE A 495 8.99 -18.30 14.93
C ILE A 495 7.71 -19.10 14.68
N LEU A 496 7.89 -20.34 14.22
CA LEU A 496 6.79 -21.29 14.02
C LEU A 496 6.61 -22.20 15.23
N GLY A 497 5.36 -22.49 15.57
CA GLY A 497 5.00 -23.47 16.58
C GLY A 497 4.00 -24.50 16.06
N LEU A 498 4.17 -25.76 16.45
CA LEU A 498 3.19 -26.82 16.23
C LEU A 498 2.28 -26.91 17.45
N GLN A 499 1.01 -26.61 17.26
CA GLN A 499 -0.04 -26.68 18.27
C GLN A 499 -0.65 -28.07 18.31
N ASN A 500 -0.88 -28.55 19.52
CA ASN A 500 -1.64 -29.77 19.78
C ASN A 500 -3.14 -29.50 19.72
N CYS A 501 -3.81 -30.05 18.72
CA CYS A 501 -5.26 -29.98 18.55
C CYS A 501 -5.91 -31.35 18.82
N SER A 502 -5.15 -32.32 19.34
CA SER A 502 -5.65 -33.64 19.73
C SER A 502 -6.16 -33.64 21.17
N ASN A 503 -6.88 -34.69 21.58
CA ASN A 503 -7.42 -34.84 22.93
C ASN A 503 -6.42 -35.40 23.96
N GLN A 504 -5.18 -35.68 23.55
CA GLN A 504 -4.13 -36.22 24.41
C GLN A 504 -2.87 -35.37 24.36
N PHE A 505 -2.02 -35.47 25.38
CA PHE A 505 -0.75 -34.76 25.39
C PHE A 505 0.29 -35.46 24.51
N TRP A 506 1.28 -34.71 24.04
CA TRP A 506 2.47 -35.24 23.36
C TRP A 506 3.71 -35.04 24.21
N ILE A 507 4.77 -35.80 23.94
CA ILE A 507 6.08 -35.57 24.55
C ILE A 507 7.05 -35.14 23.45
N ALA A 508 7.52 -33.89 23.51
CA ALA A 508 8.53 -33.37 22.60
C ALA A 508 9.91 -33.36 23.27
N THR A 509 10.87 -34.07 22.69
CA THR A 509 12.29 -34.01 23.04
C THR A 509 12.97 -32.98 22.15
N LEU A 510 13.40 -31.86 22.72
CA LEU A 510 14.11 -30.78 22.02
C LEU A 510 15.54 -31.25 21.62
N PRO A 511 16.22 -30.54 20.69
CA PRO A 511 17.55 -30.95 20.20
C PRO A 511 18.62 -31.05 21.30
N ILE A 512 18.44 -30.28 22.38
CA ILE A 512 19.30 -30.30 23.57
C ILE A 512 18.98 -31.44 24.56
N GLY A 513 18.12 -32.39 24.19
CA GLY A 513 17.72 -33.55 25.00
C GLY A 513 16.62 -33.29 26.03
N GLN A 514 16.18 -32.03 26.20
CA GLN A 514 15.12 -31.69 27.14
C GLN A 514 13.76 -32.18 26.64
N GLN A 515 13.08 -32.99 27.44
CA GLN A 515 11.70 -33.42 27.19
C GLN A 515 10.69 -32.40 27.71
N LYS A 516 9.61 -32.21 26.95
CA LYS A 516 8.52 -31.30 27.28
C LYS A 516 7.18 -31.92 26.90
N GLN A 517 6.27 -31.97 27.86
CA GLN A 517 4.88 -32.35 27.61
C GLN A 517 4.13 -31.20 26.94
N ILE A 518 3.37 -31.51 25.89
CA ILE A 518 2.54 -30.58 25.11
C ILE A 518 1.09 -30.98 25.26
N ASP A 519 0.39 -30.35 26.20
CA ASP A 519 -1.04 -30.58 26.43
C ASP A 519 -1.91 -30.08 25.26
N PRO A 520 -3.15 -30.60 25.12
CA PRO A 520 -4.13 -30.08 24.17
C PRO A 520 -4.27 -28.55 24.24
N GLY A 521 -4.27 -27.90 23.07
CA GLY A 521 -4.29 -26.46 22.90
C GLY A 521 -2.95 -25.75 23.06
N ARG A 522 -1.88 -26.43 23.54
CA ARG A 522 -0.54 -25.85 23.68
C ARG A 522 0.32 -26.07 22.44
N SER A 523 1.33 -25.22 22.27
CA SER A 523 2.25 -25.28 21.12
C SER A 523 3.69 -25.52 21.54
N ILE A 524 4.41 -26.27 20.71
CA ILE A 524 5.87 -26.43 20.77
C ILE A 524 6.53 -25.62 19.66
N LYS A 525 7.60 -24.89 19.97
CA LYS A 525 8.40 -24.20 18.96
C LYS A 525 9.05 -25.22 18.03
N LEU A 526 8.93 -25.02 16.73
CA LEU A 526 9.60 -25.85 15.73
C LEU A 526 11.10 -25.55 15.73
N ALA A 527 11.89 -26.61 15.83
CA ALA A 527 13.35 -26.58 15.74
C ALA A 527 13.84 -27.91 15.16
N VAL A 528 14.82 -27.86 14.25
CA VAL A 528 15.43 -29.04 13.63
C VAL A 528 16.02 -29.94 14.71
N GLY A 529 15.73 -31.24 14.64
CA GLY A 529 16.16 -32.25 15.62
C GLY A 529 15.18 -32.45 16.78
N THR A 530 14.04 -31.73 16.81
CA THR A 530 12.98 -31.99 17.80
C THR A 530 12.28 -33.30 17.46
N LYS A 531 12.25 -34.25 18.40
CA LYS A 531 11.50 -35.51 18.29
C LYS A 531 10.21 -35.41 19.09
N ILE A 532 9.07 -35.76 18.49
CA ILE A 532 7.76 -35.67 19.12
C ILE A 532 7.16 -37.07 19.17
N ASN A 533 6.91 -37.57 20.37
CA ASN A 533 6.17 -38.78 20.60
C ASN A 533 4.68 -38.43 20.78
N PHE A 534 3.87 -38.90 19.82
CA PHE A 534 2.41 -38.69 19.76
C PHE A 534 1.63 -39.81 20.47
N GLY A 535 2.31 -40.69 21.21
CA GLY A 535 1.77 -41.87 21.88
C GLY A 535 2.03 -43.15 21.09
N SER A 536 1.31 -43.33 19.98
CA SER A 536 1.40 -44.51 19.09
C SER A 536 2.49 -44.41 18.03
N VAL A 537 2.93 -43.18 17.69
CA VAL A 537 3.92 -42.91 16.65
C VAL A 537 4.85 -41.78 17.07
N GLU A 538 6.08 -41.81 16.57
CA GLU A 538 7.06 -40.74 16.77
C GLU A 538 7.33 -39.99 15.46
N GLY A 539 7.50 -38.67 15.59
CA GLY A 539 7.88 -37.78 14.50
C GLY A 539 9.16 -37.01 14.80
N GLU A 540 9.91 -36.66 13.77
CA GLU A 540 11.13 -35.83 13.88
C GLU A 540 11.02 -34.59 13.00
N VAL A 541 11.30 -33.42 13.56
CA VAL A 541 11.36 -32.15 12.84
C VAL A 541 12.72 -32.03 12.13
N ARG A 542 12.71 -31.91 10.82
CA ARG A 542 13.89 -31.79 9.95
C ARG A 542 13.83 -30.48 9.16
N SER A 543 14.96 -30.02 8.61
CA SER A 543 14.98 -28.89 7.67
C SER A 543 14.46 -29.29 6.30
#